data_AF-A0A164IIL2-F1
#
_entry.id   AF-A0A164IIL2-F1
#
_cell.length_a   1.000
_cell.length_b   1.000
_cell.length_c   1.000
_cell.angle_alpha   90.00
_cell.angle_beta   90.00
_cell.angle_gamma   90.00
#
_symmetry.space_group_name_H-M   'P 1'
#
loop_
_entity.id
_entity.type
_entity.pdbx_description
1 polymer ?
#
loop_
_entity_poly.entity_id
_entity_poly.type
_entity_poly.pdbx_seq_one_letter_code
_entity_poly.pdbx_strand_id
1 'polypeptide(L)'
;NWEGGYRVPCMIKWPGTIKPGTIVNDIGSHEDMLTTLVAAAGDTTAKEDLKKGRKIGDMTYKVHLDGYNLGPALKDGGEWPRKEFIYWTDDGSVAALRYNAWKMVFLEQRGHGFDVWQEPFVQLRLPSSSTCAPIPSSALTMRRWAIPSGGWSVRSSSPG
;
A
#
# COMPACT_ATOMS: atom_id res chain seq x y z
N ASN A 1 11.52 -10.68 11.40
CA ASN A 1 10.94 -9.86 10.31
C ASN A 1 9.52 -9.46 10.65
N TRP A 2 9.42 -8.34 11.35
CA TRP A 2 8.19 -7.88 11.98
C TRP A 2 7.38 -7.01 11.02
N GLU A 3 6.05 -7.06 11.12
CA GLU A 3 5.15 -6.21 10.32
C GLU A 3 5.48 -4.72 10.46
N GLY A 4 5.99 -4.27 11.63
CA GLY A 4 6.32 -2.87 11.88
C GLY A 4 7.39 -2.27 10.97
N GLY A 5 8.21 -3.09 10.29
CA GLY A 5 9.20 -2.59 9.33
C GLY A 5 8.63 -2.33 7.92
N TYR A 6 7.48 -2.93 7.59
CA TYR A 6 6.94 -2.91 6.21
C TYR A 6 5.52 -2.36 6.15
N ARG A 7 4.74 -2.50 7.22
CA ARG A 7 3.38 -2.00 7.30
C ARG A 7 3.38 -0.54 7.74
N VAL A 8 3.02 0.34 6.83
CA VAL A 8 2.93 1.78 7.05
C VAL A 8 1.50 2.29 6.86
N PRO A 9 1.07 3.35 7.56
CA PRO A 9 -0.21 3.99 7.28
C PRO A 9 -0.17 4.63 5.89
N CYS A 10 -1.21 4.40 5.10
CA CYS A 10 -1.40 5.03 3.79
C CYS A 10 -2.78 5.72 3.74
N MET A 11 -2.81 6.96 3.25
CA MET A 11 -4.04 7.73 3.07
C MET A 11 -4.05 8.31 1.65
N ILE A 12 -5.13 8.05 0.91
CA ILE A 12 -5.31 8.55 -0.46
C ILE A 12 -6.60 9.38 -0.50
N LYS A 13 -6.48 10.63 -0.97
CA LYS A 13 -7.63 11.50 -1.22
C LYS A 13 -7.80 11.70 -2.72
N TRP A 14 -8.86 11.15 -3.28
CA TRP A 14 -9.18 11.27 -4.70
C TRP A 14 -10.67 11.56 -4.92
N PRO A 15 -11.07 12.84 -4.98
CA PRO A 15 -12.46 13.24 -5.17
C PRO A 15 -13.04 12.68 -6.47
N GLY A 16 -14.29 12.20 -6.44
CA GLY A 16 -14.97 11.61 -7.60
C GLY A 16 -14.57 10.15 -7.91
N THR A 17 -13.49 9.66 -7.31
CA THR A 17 -13.04 8.26 -7.45
C THR A 17 -13.25 7.51 -6.15
N ILE A 18 -12.64 7.97 -5.05
CA ILE A 18 -12.71 7.29 -3.75
C ILE A 18 -13.79 7.94 -2.90
N LYS A 19 -14.72 7.13 -2.37
CA LYS A 19 -15.75 7.59 -1.44
C LYS A 19 -15.10 8.09 -0.13
N PRO A 20 -15.45 9.28 0.39
CA PRO A 20 -14.91 9.77 1.66
C PRO A 20 -15.16 8.80 2.81
N GLY A 21 -14.17 8.64 3.69
CA GLY A 21 -14.28 7.75 4.86
C GLY A 21 -14.18 6.25 4.55
N THR A 22 -13.82 5.88 3.31
CA THR A 22 -13.57 4.47 2.96
C THR A 22 -12.35 3.94 3.72
N ILE A 23 -12.50 2.76 4.32
CA ILE A 23 -11.41 2.02 4.96
C ILE A 23 -11.14 0.79 4.10
N VAL A 24 -9.90 0.64 3.63
CA VAL A 24 -9.45 -0.52 2.88
C VAL A 24 -8.48 -1.32 3.75
N ASN A 25 -8.79 -2.59 3.99
CA ASN A 25 -7.96 -3.51 4.79
C ASN A 25 -7.20 -4.52 3.92
N ASP A 26 -7.34 -4.41 2.60
CA ASP A 26 -6.66 -5.25 1.63
C ASP A 26 -5.17 -4.91 1.50
N ILE A 27 -4.42 -5.82 0.87
CA ILE A 27 -2.97 -5.72 0.76
C ILE A 27 -2.59 -4.72 -0.34
N GLY A 28 -1.91 -3.64 0.01
CA GLY A 28 -1.29 -2.73 -0.96
C GLY A 28 0.24 -2.77 -0.90
N SER A 29 0.88 -2.55 -2.03
CA SER A 29 2.32 -2.27 -2.13
C SER A 29 2.55 -0.84 -2.63
N HIS A 30 3.68 -0.22 -2.27
CA HIS A 30 4.08 1.05 -2.87
C HIS A 30 4.33 0.92 -4.38
N GLU A 31 4.67 -0.27 -4.86
CA GLU A 31 4.83 -0.59 -6.29
C GLU A 31 3.54 -0.37 -7.08
N ASP A 32 2.37 -0.50 -6.43
CA ASP A 32 1.06 -0.32 -7.07
C ASP A 32 0.79 1.15 -7.42
N MET A 33 1.48 2.09 -6.77
CA MET A 33 1.24 3.52 -6.98
C MET A 33 1.60 3.94 -8.40
N LEU A 34 2.71 3.44 -8.95
CA LEU A 34 3.13 3.79 -10.31
C LEU A 34 2.07 3.34 -11.33
N THR A 35 1.68 2.07 -11.29
CA THR A 35 0.68 1.51 -12.21
C THR A 35 -0.68 2.16 -12.06
N THR A 36 -1.08 2.49 -10.82
CA THR A 36 -2.37 3.15 -10.55
C THR A 36 -2.38 4.60 -11.03
N LEU A 37 -1.31 5.37 -10.80
CA LEU A 37 -1.23 6.77 -11.21
C LEU A 37 -1.08 6.93 -12.73
N VAL A 38 -0.33 6.04 -13.39
CA VAL A 38 -0.20 6.05 -14.85
C VAL A 38 -1.54 5.69 -15.51
N ALA A 39 -2.27 4.72 -14.95
CA ALA A 39 -3.64 4.43 -15.38
C ALA A 39 -4.58 5.61 -15.14
N ALA A 40 -4.42 6.34 -14.03
CA ALA A 40 -5.17 7.57 -13.74
C ALA A 40 -4.93 8.68 -14.78
N ALA A 41 -3.71 8.77 -15.30
CA ALA A 41 -3.33 9.70 -16.35
C ALA A 41 -3.85 9.30 -17.74
N GLY A 42 -4.49 8.13 -17.88
CA GLY A 42 -5.12 7.66 -19.11
C GLY A 42 -4.42 6.48 -19.78
N ASP A 43 -3.31 5.99 -19.24
CA ASP A 43 -2.54 4.89 -19.83
C ASP A 43 -2.67 3.61 -18.99
N THR A 44 -3.59 2.74 -19.40
CA THR A 44 -3.85 1.46 -18.73
C THR A 44 -3.00 0.30 -19.24
N THR A 45 -2.26 0.48 -20.35
CA THR A 45 -1.47 -0.58 -20.99
C THR A 45 0.01 -0.50 -20.66
N ALA A 46 0.45 0.56 -19.96
CA ALA A 46 1.84 0.82 -19.62
C ALA A 46 2.63 -0.39 -19.10
N LYS A 47 2.03 -1.22 -18.23
CA LYS A 47 2.68 -2.44 -17.69
C LYS A 47 3.00 -3.46 -18.78
N GLU A 48 2.05 -3.74 -19.67
CA GLU A 48 2.23 -4.70 -20.77
C GLU A 48 3.18 -4.17 -21.84
N ASP A 49 3.12 -2.87 -22.12
CA ASP A 49 3.98 -2.22 -23.10
C ASP A 49 5.44 -2.18 -22.62
N LEU A 50 5.66 -1.84 -21.35
CA LEU A 50 7.00 -1.83 -20.74
C LEU A 50 7.60 -3.23 -20.65
N LYS A 51 6.79 -4.28 -20.49
CA LYS A 51 7.27 -5.67 -20.51
C LYS A 51 7.78 -6.08 -21.89
N LYS A 52 7.15 -5.59 -22.97
CA LYS A 52 7.57 -5.83 -24.36
C LYS A 52 8.73 -4.93 -24.78
N GLY A 53 8.84 -3.76 -24.17
CA GLY A 53 9.78 -2.72 -24.54
C GLY A 53 9.03 -1.53 -25.12
N ARG A 54 9.05 -0.40 -24.42
CA ARG A 54 8.40 0.84 -24.84
C ARG A 54 9.42 1.98 -24.94
N LYS A 55 9.37 2.73 -26.03
CA LYS A 55 10.15 3.95 -26.18
C LYS A 55 9.47 5.10 -25.44
N ILE A 56 10.21 5.75 -24.53
CA ILE A 56 9.77 6.91 -23.76
C ILE A 56 10.85 7.98 -23.94
N GLY A 57 10.50 9.08 -24.64
CA GLY A 57 11.48 10.06 -25.10
C GLY A 57 12.49 9.41 -26.05
N ASP A 58 13.78 9.55 -25.75
CA ASP A 58 14.87 9.00 -26.58
C ASP A 58 15.31 7.59 -26.17
N MET A 59 14.78 7.05 -25.05
CA MET A 59 15.21 5.78 -24.48
C MET A 59 14.14 4.70 -24.62
N THR A 60 14.57 3.45 -24.84
CA THR A 60 13.69 2.27 -24.83
C THR A 60 13.81 1.55 -23.49
N TYR A 61 12.70 1.44 -22.76
CA TYR A 61 12.65 0.75 -21.48
C TYR A 61 11.98 -0.62 -21.66
N LYS A 62 12.67 -1.67 -21.20
CA LYS A 62 12.11 -3.01 -21.06
C LYS A 62 12.16 -3.40 -19.58
N VAL A 63 11.05 -3.19 -18.89
CA VAL A 63 10.97 -3.35 -17.43
C VAL A 63 9.73 -4.16 -17.04
N HIS A 64 9.87 -4.93 -15.97
CA HIS A 64 8.79 -5.69 -15.38
C HIS A 64 8.25 -4.89 -14.19
N LEU A 65 7.02 -4.38 -14.30
CA LEU A 65 6.37 -3.68 -13.20
C LEU A 65 5.58 -4.69 -12.35
N ASP A 66 5.94 -4.80 -11.08
CA ASP A 66 5.29 -5.70 -10.12
C ASP A 66 4.02 -5.10 -9.50
N GLY A 67 3.76 -3.81 -9.77
CA GLY A 67 2.54 -3.12 -9.36
C GLY A 67 1.27 -3.58 -10.09
N TYR A 68 0.14 -3.46 -9.41
CA TYR A 68 -1.22 -3.64 -9.94
C TYR A 68 -1.94 -2.29 -10.04
N ASN A 69 -2.91 -2.20 -10.95
CA ASN A 69 -3.77 -1.02 -11.03
C ASN A 69 -4.90 -1.15 -9.99
N LEU A 70 -4.83 -0.35 -8.93
CA LEU A 70 -5.85 -0.32 -7.86
C LEU A 70 -7.07 0.53 -8.23
N GLY A 71 -7.00 1.32 -9.31
CA GLY A 71 -8.03 2.29 -9.70
C GLY A 71 -9.46 1.72 -9.76
N PRO A 72 -9.70 0.58 -10.43
CA PRO A 72 -11.03 -0.02 -10.49
C PRO A 72 -11.57 -0.44 -9.11
N ALA A 73 -10.73 -1.04 -8.27
CA ALA A 73 -11.12 -1.43 -6.91
C ALA A 73 -11.41 -0.20 -6.03
N LEU A 74 -10.61 0.85 -6.15
CA LEU A 74 -10.77 2.11 -5.42
C LEU A 74 -12.02 2.90 -5.84
N LYS A 75 -12.41 2.81 -7.12
CA LYS A 75 -13.56 3.56 -7.67
C LYS A 75 -14.88 2.83 -7.46
N ASP A 76 -14.93 1.57 -7.88
CA ASP A 76 -16.19 0.83 -8.02
C ASP A 76 -16.38 -0.20 -6.89
N GLY A 77 -15.37 -0.41 -6.03
CA GLY A 77 -15.41 -1.41 -4.97
C GLY A 77 -15.31 -2.85 -5.48
N GLY A 78 -14.67 -3.05 -6.63
CA GLY A 78 -14.45 -4.37 -7.25
C GLY A 78 -13.43 -5.24 -6.51
N GLU A 79 -13.11 -6.39 -7.10
CA GLU A 79 -12.10 -7.32 -6.56
C GLU A 79 -10.74 -6.60 -6.39
N TRP A 80 -10.13 -6.77 -5.22
CA TRP A 80 -8.81 -6.23 -4.96
C TRP A 80 -7.75 -7.04 -5.71
N PRO A 81 -6.96 -6.43 -6.60
CA PRO A 81 -6.13 -7.18 -7.56
C PRO A 81 -4.91 -7.86 -6.92
N ARG A 82 -4.41 -7.32 -5.80
CA ARG A 82 -3.19 -7.83 -5.15
C ARG A 82 -3.54 -8.86 -4.08
N LYS A 83 -3.00 -10.08 -4.21
CA LYS A 83 -3.16 -11.15 -3.21
C LYS A 83 -1.85 -11.41 -2.46
N GLU A 84 -0.74 -10.98 -3.04
CA GLU A 84 0.61 -11.28 -2.58
C GLU A 84 1.45 -10.03 -2.28
N PHE A 85 2.36 -10.19 -1.33
CA PHE A 85 3.37 -9.20 -0.98
C PHE A 85 4.68 -9.90 -0.62
N ILE A 86 5.76 -9.52 -1.29
CA ILE A 86 7.09 -10.08 -1.07
C ILE A 86 7.85 -9.13 -0.15
N TYR A 87 8.40 -9.66 0.92
CA TYR A 87 9.25 -8.91 1.85
C TYR A 87 10.69 -9.06 1.40
N TRP A 88 11.23 -8.01 0.81
CA TRP A 88 12.63 -7.90 0.44
C TRP A 88 13.43 -7.29 1.59
N THR A 89 14.58 -7.90 1.89
CA THR A 89 15.59 -7.29 2.75
C THR A 89 16.44 -6.29 1.96
N ASP A 90 17.13 -5.42 2.70
CA ASP A 90 18.03 -4.38 2.18
C ASP A 90 19.23 -4.94 1.39
N ASP A 91 19.63 -6.18 1.68
CA ASP A 91 20.64 -6.95 0.95
C ASP A 91 20.10 -7.63 -0.33
N GLY A 92 18.80 -7.52 -0.61
CA GLY A 92 18.14 -8.11 -1.78
C GLY A 92 17.68 -9.56 -1.61
N SER A 93 17.69 -10.11 -0.40
CA SER A 93 17.17 -11.45 -0.12
C SER A 93 15.64 -11.45 0.10
N VAL A 94 14.98 -12.58 -0.14
CA VAL A 94 13.54 -12.73 0.15
C VAL A 94 13.37 -13.15 1.61
N ALA A 95 12.96 -12.21 2.45
CA ALA A 95 12.73 -12.46 3.87
C ALA A 95 11.46 -13.26 4.14
N ALA A 96 10.38 -12.91 3.46
CA ALA A 96 9.07 -13.50 3.67
C ALA A 96 8.18 -13.31 2.43
N LEU A 97 7.12 -14.12 2.35
CA LEU A 97 6.04 -13.99 1.40
C LEU A 97 4.73 -13.92 2.17
N ARG A 98 3.91 -12.91 1.91
CA ARG A 98 2.52 -12.87 2.33
C ARG A 98 1.63 -13.18 1.15
N TYR A 99 0.67 -14.07 1.36
CA TYR A 99 -0.39 -14.39 0.42
C TYR A 99 -1.72 -14.39 1.17
N ASN A 100 -2.56 -13.39 0.90
CA ASN A 100 -3.79 -13.11 1.66
C ASN A 100 -3.51 -13.05 3.18
N ALA A 101 -4.18 -13.92 3.93
CA ALA A 101 -4.03 -14.05 5.38
C ALA A 101 -2.81 -14.90 5.78
N TRP A 102 -2.05 -15.47 4.86
CA TRP A 102 -0.89 -16.30 5.19
C TRP A 102 0.40 -15.51 5.04
N LYS A 103 1.32 -15.69 5.98
CA LYS A 103 2.68 -15.18 5.91
C LYS A 103 3.66 -16.34 6.13
N MET A 104 4.54 -16.54 5.17
CA MET A 104 5.63 -17.50 5.21
C MET A 104 6.95 -16.73 5.38
N VAL A 105 7.73 -17.09 6.38
CA VAL A 105 9.00 -16.43 6.72
C VAL A 105 10.15 -17.37 6.42
N PHE A 106 11.09 -16.93 5.58
CA PHE A 106 12.30 -17.68 5.20
C PHE A 106 13.53 -17.19 5.98
N LEU A 107 13.61 -15.88 6.20
CA LEU A 107 14.65 -15.24 6.99
C LEU A 107 14.02 -14.69 8.27
N GLU A 108 14.47 -15.20 9.40
CA GLU A 108 14.06 -14.72 10.71
C GLU A 108 15.00 -13.59 11.18
N GLN A 109 14.42 -12.52 11.72
CA GLN A 109 15.18 -11.47 12.40
C GLN A 109 14.83 -11.54 13.87
N ARG A 110 15.83 -11.84 14.71
CA ARG A 110 15.70 -12.09 16.14
C ARG A 110 16.01 -10.85 16.98
N GLY A 111 16.77 -9.92 16.42
CA GLY A 111 17.04 -8.63 17.05
C GLY A 111 15.80 -7.77 17.18
N HIS A 112 15.83 -6.86 18.15
CA HIS A 112 14.81 -5.85 18.39
C HIS A 112 15.43 -4.46 18.47
N GLY A 113 14.73 -3.42 18.01
CA GLY A 113 15.23 -2.05 18.09
C GLY A 113 16.47 -1.84 17.22
N PHE A 114 17.58 -1.37 17.81
CA PHE A 114 18.84 -1.15 17.10
C PHE A 114 19.58 -2.47 16.79
N ASP A 115 19.33 -3.52 17.57
CA ASP A 115 20.03 -4.81 17.41
C ASP A 115 19.70 -5.51 16.08
N VAL A 116 18.59 -5.12 15.43
CA VAL A 116 18.24 -5.56 14.07
C VAL A 116 19.31 -5.23 13.02
N TRP A 117 20.15 -4.23 13.28
CA TRP A 117 21.24 -3.81 12.40
C TRP A 117 22.56 -4.51 12.70
N GLN A 118 22.68 -5.17 13.86
CA GLN A 118 23.88 -5.90 14.28
C GLN A 118 23.72 -7.40 14.09
N GLU A 119 22.52 -7.92 14.31
CA GLU A 119 22.25 -9.35 14.19
C GLU A 119 22.01 -9.78 12.74
N PRO A 120 22.73 -10.83 12.28
CA PRO A 120 22.49 -11.40 10.97
C PRO A 120 21.14 -12.12 10.93
N PHE A 121 20.50 -12.12 9.77
CA PHE A 121 19.29 -12.91 9.54
C PHE A 121 19.56 -14.40 9.68
N VAL A 122 18.66 -15.12 10.35
CA VAL A 122 18.72 -16.58 10.46
C VAL A 122 17.90 -17.20 9.33
N GLN A 123 18.56 -17.92 8.43
CA GLN A 123 17.90 -18.65 7.36
C GLN A 123 17.23 -19.93 7.89
N LEU A 124 15.92 -20.04 7.70
CA LEU A 124 15.14 -21.21 8.10
C LEU A 124 15.14 -22.27 7.00
N ARG A 125 15.40 -23.53 7.37
CA ARG A 125 15.26 -24.68 6.44
C ARG A 125 13.81 -25.04 6.15
N LEU A 126 12.94 -24.83 7.13
CA LEU A 126 11.50 -24.92 7.00
C LEU A 126 10.94 -23.53 7.24
N PRO A 127 10.25 -22.91 6.27
CA PRO A 127 9.69 -21.58 6.47
C PRO A 127 8.62 -21.61 7.57
N SER A 128 8.69 -20.63 8.46
CA SER A 128 7.68 -20.47 9.50
C SER A 128 6.42 -19.88 8.89
N SER A 129 5.26 -20.46 9.18
CA SER A 129 3.96 -19.98 8.69
C SER A 129 3.16 -19.34 9.83
N SER A 130 2.51 -18.22 9.53
CA SER A 130 1.64 -17.52 10.47
C SER A 130 0.43 -16.92 9.74
N THR A 131 -0.70 -16.79 10.44
CA THR A 131 -1.88 -16.13 9.90
C THR A 131 -1.88 -14.65 10.27
N CYS A 132 -1.88 -13.78 9.26
CA CYS A 132 -2.11 -12.34 9.39
C CYS A 132 -3.61 -12.04 9.23
N ALA A 133 -4.32 -11.88 10.34
CA ALA A 133 -5.72 -11.47 10.29
C ALA A 133 -5.85 -10.01 9.80
N PRO A 134 -6.87 -9.69 8.97
CA PRO A 134 -7.22 -8.31 8.68
C PRO A 134 -7.60 -7.58 9.98
N ILE A 135 -7.34 -6.27 10.05
CA ILE A 135 -7.77 -5.47 11.20
C ILE A 135 -9.29 -5.37 11.16
N PRO A 136 -10.01 -5.75 12.23
CA PRO A 136 -11.45 -5.56 12.27
C PRO A 136 -11.77 -4.07 12.17
N SER A 137 -12.75 -3.71 11.33
CA SER A 137 -13.17 -2.32 11.08
C SER A 137 -13.52 -1.56 12.36
N SER A 138 -13.97 -2.26 13.40
CA SER A 138 -14.25 -1.69 14.73
C SER A 138 -13.01 -1.12 15.44
N ALA A 139 -11.82 -1.65 15.18
CA ALA A 139 -10.56 -1.23 15.81
C ALA A 139 -10.00 0.07 15.20
N LEU A 140 -10.49 0.51 14.04
CA LEU A 140 -10.02 1.70 13.34
C LEU A 140 -10.89 2.95 13.56
N THR A 141 -11.79 2.91 14.56
CA THR A 141 -12.52 4.10 15.01
C THR A 141 -11.54 5.02 15.74
N MET A 142 -10.70 5.73 14.98
CA MET A 142 -9.96 6.89 15.46
C MET A 142 -11.01 7.85 16.00
N ARG A 143 -11.00 8.06 17.33
CA ARG A 143 -11.89 9.01 17.99
C ARG A 143 -11.86 10.30 17.18
N ARG A 144 -13.04 10.66 16.67
CA ARG A 144 -13.33 11.90 15.98
C ARG A 144 -12.68 13.04 16.76
N TRP A 145 -11.55 13.53 16.27
CA TRP A 145 -11.06 14.85 16.64
C TRP A 145 -12.10 15.83 16.09
N ALA A 146 -13.06 16.17 16.94
CA ALA A 146 -13.98 17.25 16.69
C ALA A 146 -13.14 18.53 16.64
N ILE A 147 -12.78 18.98 15.44
CA ILE A 147 -12.44 20.38 15.21
C ILE A 147 -13.74 21.14 15.53
N PRO A 148 -13.79 22.00 16.56
CA PRO A 148 -14.99 22.77 16.82
C PRO A 148 -15.16 23.72 15.64
N SER A 149 -16.24 23.54 14.89
CA SER A 149 -16.68 24.50 13.88
C SER A 149 -17.16 25.76 14.60
N GLY A 150 -16.23 26.65 14.93
CA GLY A 150 -16.53 28.01 15.37
C GLY A 150 -17.12 28.77 14.19
N GLY A 151 -18.44 28.96 14.23
CA GLY A 151 -19.18 29.74 13.25
C GLY A 151 -18.74 31.21 13.28
N TRP A 152 -18.34 31.72 12.13
CA TRP A 152 -18.20 33.16 11.90
C TRP A 152 -19.48 33.65 11.22
N SER A 153 -20.32 34.37 11.97
CA SER A 153 -21.49 35.06 11.43
C SER A 153 -21.04 36.37 10.79
N VAL A 154 -21.17 36.49 9.47
CA VAL A 154 -21.11 37.79 8.79
C VAL A 154 -22.50 38.42 8.92
N ARG A 155 -22.63 39.45 9.77
CA ARG A 155 -23.81 40.31 9.83
C ARG A 155 -23.67 41.37 8.73
N SER A 156 -24.51 41.31 7.71
CA SER A 156 -24.75 42.44 6.80
C SER A 156 -25.77 43.38 7.46
N SER A 157 -25.31 44.55 7.90
CA SER A 157 -26.19 45.66 8.27
C SER A 157 -26.58 46.43 7.01
N SER A 158 -27.87 46.48 6.68
CA SER A 158 -28.44 47.50 5.78
C SER A 158 -29.23 48.52 6.62
N PRO A 159 -29.25 49.80 6.20
CA PRO A 159 -29.65 50.91 7.04
C PRO A 159 -31.16 51.17 7.00
N GLY A 160 -31.73 51.50 8.16
CA GLY A 160 -33.11 51.94 8.36
C GLY A 160 -33.31 52.36 9.81
#